data_AF-A0A9E3WL80-F1
#
_entry.id   AF-A0A9E3WL80-F1
#
_cell.length_a   1.000
_cell.length_b   1.000
_cell.length_c   1.000
_cell.angle_alpha   90.00
_cell.angle_beta   90.00
_cell.angle_gamma   90.00
#
_symmetry.space_group_name_H-M   'P 1'
#
loop_
_entity.id
_entity.type
_entity.pdbx_description
1 polymer ?
#
loop_
_entity_poly.entity_id
_entity_poly.type
_entity_poly.pdbx_seq_one_letter_code
_entity_poly.pdbx_strand_id
1 'polypeptide(L)'
;MSRHAVWRTRWPRTGANEAAPTRPFWPANAVMTTEPDVALDILDLPAIDHPVVRGPIPNGFVVRPVLEPMRGAVKGVSEVNRQYPLLPRIGSFESGDVDAPLLDRKWSSAEMRIANMFRRTLVLYELPQTDPSLPRAFAGAVQSVLSIPHYAALAVLDRDADIRRYTGRYVDFHPRVGRMCELDPQVVYDREVEPLVDTRGPDGDIRLGEISRLPRTMTNYFLGMYRAAVQRMRDRIQTLQDELNGAPPPSAQRRGQINAEIAALEAEIAIILPKIDQLERYQARLPQIEDNLRRAAGFAIL
;
A
#
# COMPACT_ATOMS: atom_id res chain seq x y z
N MET A 1 -38.68 -8.33 -24.85
CA MET A 1 -37.75 -7.58 -23.99
C MET A 1 -37.49 -8.39 -22.73
N SER A 2 -36.25 -8.77 -22.44
CA SER A 2 -35.94 -9.74 -21.38
C SER A 2 -36.07 -9.10 -19.99
N ARG A 3 -36.52 -9.91 -19.02
CA ARG A 3 -36.61 -9.61 -17.58
C ARG A 3 -35.31 -9.07 -16.96
N HIS A 4 -34.19 -9.20 -17.68
CA HIS A 4 -32.87 -8.68 -17.31
C HIS A 4 -32.66 -7.20 -17.66
N ALA A 5 -33.43 -6.62 -18.59
CA ALA A 5 -33.30 -5.21 -18.98
C ALA A 5 -33.84 -4.24 -17.91
N VAL A 6 -34.88 -4.64 -17.17
CA VAL A 6 -35.51 -3.82 -16.10
C VAL A 6 -34.66 -3.78 -14.82
N TRP A 7 -33.87 -4.82 -14.56
CA TRP A 7 -32.99 -4.86 -13.37
C TRP A 7 -31.67 -4.10 -13.57
N ARG A 8 -31.26 -3.85 -14.82
CA ARG A 8 -30.02 -3.11 -15.14
C ARG A 8 -30.16 -1.60 -15.02
N THR A 9 -31.38 -1.06 -14.99
CA THR A 9 -31.63 0.39 -14.88
C THR A 9 -31.83 0.87 -13.44
N ARG A 10 -31.81 -0.02 -12.44
CA ARG A 10 -31.89 0.38 -11.03
C ARG A 10 -30.49 0.68 -10.48
N TRP A 11 -30.31 1.90 -10.01
CA TRP A 11 -29.15 2.34 -9.22
C TRP A 11 -28.91 1.36 -8.05
N PRO A 12 -27.66 1.06 -7.65
CA PRO A 12 -27.37 0.06 -6.63
C PRO A 12 -28.07 0.37 -5.31
N ARG A 13 -29.00 -0.50 -4.93
CA ARG A 13 -29.67 -0.48 -3.63
C ARG A 13 -28.82 -1.27 -2.65
N THR A 14 -27.99 -0.58 -1.87
CA THR A 14 -27.14 -1.19 -0.83
C THR A 14 -27.86 -1.37 0.50
N GLY A 15 -29.15 -1.02 0.59
CA GLY A 15 -29.95 -1.03 1.83
C GLY A 15 -29.55 0.04 2.86
N ALA A 16 -28.41 0.72 2.68
CA ALA A 16 -27.87 1.69 3.64
C ALA A 16 -28.56 3.07 3.60
N ASN A 17 -29.14 3.44 2.45
CA ASN A 17 -29.76 4.76 2.22
C ASN A 17 -31.25 4.67 1.82
N GLU A 18 -31.87 3.50 1.96
CA GLU A 18 -33.32 3.35 1.76
C GLU A 18 -34.00 3.45 3.12
N ALA A 19 -35.00 4.32 3.26
CA ALA A 19 -35.82 4.33 4.47
C ALA A 19 -36.43 2.94 4.64
N ALA A 20 -36.22 2.33 5.81
CA ALA A 20 -36.80 1.04 6.11
C ALA A 20 -38.33 1.12 5.88
N PRO A 21 -38.93 0.21 5.10
CA PRO A 21 -40.37 0.24 4.86
C PRO A 21 -41.11 0.27 6.20
N THR A 22 -41.92 1.31 6.41
CA THR A 22 -42.64 1.52 7.66
C THR A 22 -43.65 0.40 7.90
N ARG A 23 -43.71 -0.09 9.14
CA ARG A 23 -44.68 -1.08 9.63
C ARG A 23 -46.12 -0.68 9.23
N PRO A 24 -46.98 -1.63 8.82
CA PRO A 24 -47.15 -2.91 9.51
C PRO A 24 -46.78 -4.19 8.76
N PHE A 25 -46.38 -4.15 7.48
CA PHE A 25 -46.24 -5.37 6.65
C PHE A 25 -44.80 -5.89 6.48
N TRP A 26 -43.80 -5.20 7.04
CA TRP A 26 -42.40 -5.63 6.96
C TRP A 26 -41.98 -6.39 8.22
N PRO A 27 -41.32 -7.56 8.11
CA PRO A 27 -40.94 -8.35 9.28
C PRO A 27 -39.98 -7.57 10.21
N ALA A 28 -40.04 -7.87 11.50
CA ALA A 28 -39.10 -7.31 12.46
C ALA A 28 -37.66 -7.73 12.08
N ASN A 29 -36.69 -6.89 12.42
CA ASN A 29 -35.28 -7.24 12.24
C ASN A 29 -34.97 -8.51 13.04
N ALA A 30 -34.13 -9.37 12.46
CA ALA A 30 -33.56 -10.49 13.21
C ALA A 30 -32.77 -9.95 14.41
N VAL A 31 -33.00 -10.53 15.58
CA VAL A 31 -32.20 -10.26 16.77
C VAL A 31 -31.22 -11.41 16.94
N MET A 32 -29.95 -11.09 17.19
CA MET A 32 -28.92 -12.07 17.50
C MET A 32 -28.30 -11.72 18.85
N THR A 33 -28.36 -12.66 19.78
CA THR A 33 -27.80 -12.55 21.14
C THR A 33 -26.89 -13.74 21.43
N THR A 34 -26.15 -13.67 22.52
CA THR A 34 -25.41 -14.79 23.07
C THR A 34 -25.90 -15.07 24.47
N GLU A 35 -26.16 -16.33 24.78
CA GLU A 35 -26.60 -16.79 26.08
C GLU A 35 -25.58 -17.78 26.65
N PRO A 36 -25.42 -17.85 27.98
CA PRO A 36 -24.66 -18.92 28.61
C PRO A 36 -25.20 -20.28 28.18
N ASP A 37 -24.31 -21.16 27.79
CA ASP A 37 -24.62 -22.55 27.43
C ASP A 37 -23.99 -23.50 28.47
N VAL A 38 -24.34 -24.78 28.40
CA VAL A 38 -23.85 -25.81 29.33
C VAL A 38 -22.33 -25.79 29.34
N ALA A 39 -21.74 -25.62 30.53
CA ALA A 39 -20.29 -25.66 30.69
C ALA A 39 -19.76 -27.00 30.16
N LEU A 40 -18.78 -26.93 29.27
CA LEU A 40 -18.13 -28.12 28.76
C LEU A 40 -17.08 -28.55 29.78
N ASP A 41 -17.35 -29.61 30.52
CA ASP A 41 -16.41 -30.12 31.54
C ASP A 41 -15.22 -30.85 30.90
N ILE A 42 -15.45 -31.48 29.75
CA ILE A 42 -14.47 -32.25 29.00
C ILE A 42 -14.57 -31.90 27.53
N LEU A 43 -13.42 -31.65 26.90
CA LEU A 43 -13.33 -31.36 25.49
C LEU A 43 -12.50 -32.47 24.81
N ASP A 44 -13.18 -33.57 24.49
CA ASP A 44 -12.57 -34.79 23.94
C ASP A 44 -12.36 -34.69 22.42
N LEU A 45 -11.46 -33.77 22.03
CA LEU A 45 -11.06 -33.56 20.65
C LEU A 45 -9.53 -33.54 20.57
N PRO A 46 -8.89 -34.61 20.05
CA PRO A 46 -7.43 -34.71 19.97
C PRO A 46 -6.76 -33.53 19.24
N ALA A 47 -7.49 -32.88 18.33
CA ALA A 47 -7.00 -31.71 17.59
C ALA A 47 -6.80 -30.47 18.47
N ILE A 48 -7.42 -30.41 19.65
CA ILE A 48 -7.33 -29.26 20.56
C ILE A 48 -6.05 -29.28 21.38
N ASP A 49 -5.48 -30.46 21.60
CA ASP A 49 -4.19 -30.59 22.26
C ASP A 49 -3.01 -30.40 21.29
N HIS A 50 -3.30 -30.02 20.04
CA HIS A 50 -2.28 -29.66 19.07
C HIS A 50 -1.48 -28.43 19.55
N PRO A 51 -0.14 -28.38 19.39
CA PRO A 51 0.69 -27.26 19.85
C PRO A 51 0.28 -25.90 19.28
N VAL A 52 -0.32 -25.88 18.09
CA VAL A 52 -0.86 -24.63 17.49
C VAL A 52 -2.08 -24.09 18.25
N VAL A 53 -2.77 -24.92 19.02
CA VAL A 53 -4.01 -24.59 19.74
C VAL A 53 -3.77 -24.33 21.23
N ARG A 54 -2.80 -25.01 21.86
CA ARG A 54 -2.47 -24.85 23.30
C ARG A 54 -1.03 -24.40 23.59
N GLY A 55 -0.17 -24.35 22.58
CA GLY A 55 1.26 -24.14 22.76
C GLY A 55 1.99 -25.40 23.28
N PRO A 56 3.33 -25.32 23.43
CA PRO A 56 4.18 -24.22 23.00
C PRO A 56 4.39 -24.20 21.47
N ILE A 57 4.54 -23.01 20.89
CA ILE A 57 4.87 -22.82 19.47
C ILE A 57 6.32 -22.32 19.37
N PRO A 58 7.09 -22.70 18.32
CA PRO A 58 8.45 -22.20 18.12
C PRO A 58 8.55 -20.68 18.10
N ASN A 59 9.75 -20.14 18.30
CA ASN A 59 10.10 -18.72 18.16
C ASN A 59 9.44 -17.77 19.17
N GLY A 60 9.11 -18.25 20.38
CA GLY A 60 8.63 -17.39 21.47
C GLY A 60 7.18 -16.90 21.32
N PHE A 61 6.40 -17.53 20.45
CA PHE A 61 4.97 -17.27 20.32
C PHE A 61 4.21 -17.90 21.49
N VAL A 62 3.29 -17.14 22.08
CA VAL A 62 2.43 -17.63 23.17
C VAL A 62 1.01 -17.79 22.66
N VAL A 63 0.40 -18.93 22.93
CA VAL A 63 -1.02 -19.15 22.61
C VAL A 63 -1.86 -18.66 23.78
N ARG A 64 -2.78 -17.73 23.50
CA ARG A 64 -3.70 -17.21 24.51
C ARG A 64 -4.72 -18.30 24.87
N PRO A 65 -5.10 -18.42 26.16
CA PRO A 65 -6.05 -19.43 26.64
C PRO A 65 -7.51 -19.06 26.29
N VAL A 66 -7.80 -18.87 25.00
CA VAL A 66 -9.14 -18.47 24.52
C VAL A 66 -10.05 -19.69 24.34
N LEU A 67 -9.47 -20.89 24.18
CA LEU A 67 -10.19 -22.15 24.01
C LEU A 67 -10.17 -22.99 25.30
N GLU A 68 -10.33 -22.34 26.45
CA GLU A 68 -10.46 -23.03 27.74
C GLU A 68 -11.92 -23.43 28.00
N PRO A 69 -12.24 -24.74 28.01
CA PRO A 69 -13.62 -25.21 28.17
C PRO A 69 -14.24 -24.80 29.53
N MET A 70 -13.41 -24.58 30.56
CA MET A 70 -13.85 -24.15 31.88
C MET A 70 -14.27 -22.67 31.97
N ARG A 71 -14.11 -21.88 30.90
CA ARG A 71 -14.54 -20.46 30.88
C ARG A 71 -16.04 -20.28 30.61
N GLY A 72 -16.77 -21.38 30.49
CA GLY A 72 -18.20 -21.40 30.16
C GLY A 72 -18.41 -21.42 28.65
N ALA A 73 -19.35 -22.24 28.20
CA ALA A 73 -19.80 -22.20 26.82
C ALA A 73 -20.83 -21.08 26.65
N VAL A 74 -20.91 -20.53 25.44
CA VAL A 74 -21.96 -19.58 25.07
C VAL A 74 -22.56 -20.04 23.75
N LYS A 75 -23.89 -20.04 23.68
CA LYS A 75 -24.64 -20.32 22.47
C LYS A 75 -25.13 -19.00 21.86
N GLY A 76 -25.08 -18.91 20.54
CA GLY A 76 -25.72 -17.82 19.83
C GLY A 76 -27.19 -18.14 19.64
N VAL A 77 -28.06 -17.22 20.03
CA VAL A 77 -29.51 -17.31 19.82
C VAL A 77 -29.87 -16.29 18.76
N SER A 78 -30.62 -16.72 17.75
CA SER A 78 -31.15 -15.82 16.73
C SER A 78 -32.66 -15.94 16.66
N GLU A 79 -33.37 -14.84 16.84
CA GLU A 79 -34.82 -14.77 16.80
C GLU A 79 -35.28 -13.91 15.62
N VAL A 80 -36.28 -14.39 14.89
CA VAL A 80 -36.92 -13.67 13.78
C VAL A 80 -38.42 -13.84 13.86
N ASN A 81 -39.13 -12.74 14.14
CA ASN A 81 -40.59 -12.74 14.14
C ASN A 81 -41.14 -12.24 12.79
N ARG A 82 -41.94 -13.07 12.10
CA ARG A 82 -42.53 -12.76 10.79
C ARG A 82 -44.04 -13.02 10.78
N GLN A 83 -44.80 -12.09 10.20
CA GLN A 83 -46.17 -12.35 9.75
C GLN A 83 -46.13 -12.84 8.30
N TYR A 84 -46.73 -14.00 8.02
CA TYR A 84 -46.80 -14.52 6.64
C TYR A 84 -47.88 -13.79 5.84
N PRO A 85 -47.54 -13.19 4.67
CA PRO A 85 -48.47 -12.35 3.93
C PRO A 85 -49.72 -13.06 3.37
N LEU A 86 -49.73 -14.40 3.33
CA LEU A 86 -50.79 -15.18 2.69
C LEU A 86 -51.84 -15.74 3.66
N LEU A 87 -51.63 -15.67 4.98
CA LEU A 87 -52.55 -16.24 5.99
C LEU A 87 -52.76 -15.30 7.20
N PRO A 88 -53.32 -14.10 6.99
CA PRO A 88 -53.41 -13.06 8.03
C PRO A 88 -54.37 -13.38 9.19
N ARG A 89 -55.22 -14.41 9.07
CA ARG A 89 -56.25 -14.77 10.08
C ARG A 89 -55.83 -15.84 11.09
N ILE A 90 -54.65 -16.44 10.95
CA ILE A 90 -54.16 -17.49 11.87
C ILE A 90 -53.48 -16.91 13.14
N GLY A 91 -53.31 -15.59 13.23
CA GLY A 91 -52.58 -14.96 14.33
C GLY A 91 -51.06 -15.09 14.16
N SER A 92 -50.30 -14.49 15.08
CA SER A 92 -48.85 -14.69 15.17
C SER A 92 -48.58 -16.12 15.64
N PHE A 93 -47.72 -16.83 14.92
CA PHE A 93 -47.21 -18.13 15.35
C PHE A 93 -45.70 -18.03 15.53
N GLU A 94 -45.19 -18.56 16.64
CA GLU A 94 -43.76 -18.68 16.90
C GLU A 94 -43.20 -19.89 16.14
N SER A 95 -42.06 -19.72 15.48
CA SER A 95 -41.36 -20.82 14.80
C SER A 95 -40.64 -21.77 15.76
N GLY A 96 -40.80 -21.57 17.08
CA GLY A 96 -39.97 -22.17 18.12
C GLY A 96 -38.54 -21.63 18.12
N ASP A 97 -37.78 -21.99 19.15
CA ASP A 97 -36.35 -21.73 19.23
C ASP A 97 -35.62 -22.63 18.22
N VAL A 98 -34.93 -22.03 17.26
CA VAL A 98 -34.05 -22.76 16.35
C VAL A 98 -32.66 -22.76 16.96
N ASP A 99 -32.33 -23.81 17.71
CA ASP A 99 -30.96 -24.05 18.17
C ASP A 99 -30.09 -24.43 16.96
N ALA A 100 -29.36 -23.45 16.42
CA ALA A 100 -28.31 -23.69 15.44
C ALA A 100 -26.98 -23.81 16.18
N PRO A 101 -26.42 -25.01 16.40
CA PRO A 101 -25.09 -25.13 16.97
C PRO A 101 -24.11 -24.42 16.02
N LEU A 102 -23.53 -23.32 16.50
CA LEU A 102 -22.63 -22.41 15.76
C LEU A 102 -21.30 -23.04 15.33
N LEU A 103 -21.15 -24.36 15.49
CA LEU A 103 -19.94 -25.10 15.22
C LEU A 103 -20.14 -26.07 14.05
N ASP A 104 -20.37 -25.54 12.84
CA ASP A 104 -19.91 -26.27 11.65
C ASP A 104 -18.37 -26.26 11.66
N ARG A 105 -17.77 -27.40 11.30
CA ARG A 105 -16.34 -27.70 11.42
C ARG A 105 -15.45 -26.85 10.50
N LYS A 106 -16.00 -25.92 9.72
CA LYS A 106 -15.25 -25.16 8.72
C LYS A 106 -15.78 -23.73 8.57
N TRP A 107 -15.36 -22.85 9.46
CA TRP A 107 -15.48 -21.41 9.21
C TRP A 107 -14.55 -21.04 8.06
N SER A 108 -15.10 -20.68 6.90
CA SER A 108 -14.27 -20.16 5.82
C SER A 108 -13.93 -18.69 6.08
N SER A 109 -12.71 -18.27 5.75
CA SER A 109 -12.26 -16.87 5.92
C SER A 109 -13.19 -15.88 5.18
N ALA A 110 -13.79 -16.34 4.08
CA ALA A 110 -14.76 -15.60 3.28
C ALA A 110 -16.08 -15.32 4.03
N GLU A 111 -16.60 -16.29 4.77
CA GLU A 111 -17.83 -16.13 5.58
C GLU A 111 -17.61 -15.18 6.75
N MET A 112 -16.40 -15.17 7.33
CA MET A 112 -16.02 -14.23 8.39
C MET A 112 -15.65 -12.83 7.88
N ARG A 113 -15.64 -12.60 6.55
CA ARG A 113 -15.13 -11.37 5.91
C ARG A 113 -13.69 -11.02 6.30
N ILE A 114 -12.86 -12.02 6.62
CA ILE A 114 -11.45 -11.86 6.97
C ILE A 114 -10.61 -12.40 5.81
N ALA A 115 -9.74 -11.58 5.24
CA ALA A 115 -8.85 -12.05 4.18
C ALA A 115 -7.90 -13.14 4.70
N ASN A 116 -7.68 -14.20 3.92
CA ASN A 116 -6.85 -15.36 4.29
C ASN A 116 -5.34 -15.04 4.44
N MET A 117 -4.95 -13.78 4.23
CA MET A 117 -3.60 -13.25 4.41
C MET A 117 -3.41 -12.56 5.76
N PHE A 118 -4.49 -12.30 6.51
CA PHE A 118 -4.36 -11.85 7.89
C PHE A 118 -3.92 -13.04 8.72
N ARG A 119 -2.80 -12.88 9.46
CA ARG A 119 -2.39 -13.84 10.49
C ARG A 119 -3.62 -14.13 11.35
N ARG A 120 -3.90 -15.41 11.62
CA ARG A 120 -4.94 -15.80 12.59
C ARG A 120 -4.75 -14.92 13.83
N THR A 121 -5.74 -14.08 14.00
CA THR A 121 -5.93 -12.94 14.89
C THR A 121 -5.02 -12.90 16.13
N LEU A 122 -4.51 -11.71 16.47
CA LEU A 122 -3.90 -11.36 17.79
C LEU A 122 -4.78 -11.77 19.00
N VAL A 123 -6.02 -12.17 18.74
CA VAL A 123 -6.94 -12.82 19.66
C VAL A 123 -6.38 -14.14 20.20
N LEU A 124 -5.79 -14.98 19.34
CA LEU A 124 -5.33 -16.33 19.71
C LEU A 124 -3.84 -16.39 20.05
N TYR A 125 -3.02 -15.52 19.47
CA TYR A 125 -1.56 -15.57 19.64
C TYR A 125 -1.03 -14.23 20.14
N GLU A 126 -0.15 -14.31 21.13
CA GLU A 126 0.71 -13.22 21.54
C GLU A 126 2.07 -13.37 20.84
N LEU A 127 2.48 -12.28 20.20
CA LEU A 127 3.72 -12.23 19.44
C LEU A 127 4.89 -11.98 20.39
N PRO A 128 6.06 -12.62 20.15
CA PRO A 128 7.26 -12.28 20.88
C PRO A 128 7.55 -10.78 20.73
N GLN A 129 7.75 -10.11 21.85
CA GLN A 129 8.18 -8.71 21.85
C GLN A 129 9.64 -8.67 21.39
N THR A 130 9.94 -7.78 20.44
CA THR A 130 11.32 -7.49 20.06
C THR A 130 12.03 -6.74 21.18
N ASP A 131 13.35 -6.69 21.16
CA ASP A 131 14.14 -5.92 22.13
C ASP A 131 13.63 -4.47 22.18
N PRO A 132 13.25 -3.94 23.37
CA PRO A 132 12.74 -2.57 23.50
C PRO A 132 13.67 -1.48 22.99
N SER A 133 14.97 -1.75 22.84
CA SER A 133 15.94 -0.85 22.25
C SER A 133 15.70 -0.63 20.75
N LEU A 134 15.20 -1.63 20.02
CA LEU A 134 15.00 -1.56 18.57
C LEU A 134 13.90 -0.57 18.16
N PRO A 135 12.68 -0.59 18.77
CA PRO A 135 11.68 0.44 18.51
C PRO A 135 12.15 1.85 18.87
N ARG A 136 12.95 2.01 19.93
CA ARG A 136 13.52 3.31 20.31
C ARG A 136 14.58 3.78 19.32
N ALA A 137 15.46 2.89 18.87
CA ALA A 137 16.45 3.18 17.85
C ALA A 137 15.77 3.59 16.54
N PHE A 138 14.71 2.88 16.13
CA PHE A 138 13.91 3.24 14.98
C PHE A 138 13.25 4.62 15.12
N ALA A 139 12.59 4.89 16.25
CA ALA A 139 11.99 6.20 16.52
C ALA A 139 13.04 7.33 16.52
N GLY A 140 14.21 7.10 17.12
CA GLY A 140 15.33 8.03 17.12
C GLY A 140 15.89 8.29 15.72
N ALA A 141 16.01 7.26 14.89
CA ALA A 141 16.44 7.39 13.49
C ALA A 141 15.45 8.22 12.66
N VAL A 142 14.15 7.93 12.77
CA VAL A 142 13.09 8.72 12.10
C VAL A 142 13.14 10.18 12.54
N GLN A 143 13.25 10.44 13.84
CA GLN A 143 13.33 11.80 14.36
C GLN A 143 14.58 12.53 13.86
N SER A 144 15.71 11.84 13.79
CA SER A 144 16.97 12.40 13.28
C SER A 144 16.81 12.86 11.83
N VAL A 145 16.19 12.04 10.97
CA VAL A 145 15.92 12.40 9.56
C VAL A 145 15.02 13.63 9.45
N LEU A 146 13.92 13.68 10.22
CA LEU A 146 12.99 14.82 10.20
C LEU A 146 13.61 16.10 10.75
N SER A 147 14.63 15.98 11.60
CA SER A 147 15.34 17.12 12.21
C SER A 147 16.49 17.67 11.36
N ILE A 148 16.79 17.07 10.19
CA ILE A 148 17.88 17.52 9.33
C ILE A 148 17.62 18.99 8.91
N PRO A 149 18.57 19.91 9.19
CA PRO A 149 18.51 21.26 8.62
C PRO A 149 18.46 21.14 7.10
N HIS A 150 17.47 21.80 6.48
CA HIS A 150 17.17 21.68 5.04
C HIS A 150 16.46 20.39 4.62
N TYR A 151 15.69 19.73 5.49
CA TYR A 151 14.78 18.64 5.09
C TYR A 151 13.91 18.99 3.86
N ALA A 152 13.47 20.25 3.74
CA ALA A 152 12.74 20.73 2.57
C ALA A 152 13.54 20.63 1.26
N ALA A 153 14.87 20.72 1.30
CA ALA A 153 15.74 20.52 0.14
C ALA A 153 15.79 19.04 -0.30
N LEU A 154 15.45 18.10 0.59
CA LEU A 154 15.34 16.68 0.26
C LEU A 154 14.06 16.34 -0.51
N ALA A 155 13.14 17.30 -0.71
CA ALA A 155 11.93 17.08 -1.50
C ALA A 155 12.24 16.65 -2.95
N VAL A 156 13.43 16.92 -3.47
CA VAL A 156 13.88 16.42 -4.77
C VAL A 156 13.94 14.88 -4.81
N LEU A 157 14.05 14.22 -3.66
CA LEU A 157 14.15 12.76 -3.56
C LEU A 157 12.81 12.04 -3.75
N ASP A 158 11.68 12.67 -3.43
CA ASP A 158 10.37 11.99 -3.47
C ASP A 158 9.20 12.87 -3.95
N ARG A 159 9.37 14.19 -4.07
CA ARG A 159 8.30 15.18 -4.26
C ARG A 159 8.68 16.31 -5.23
N ASP A 160 9.62 16.06 -6.13
CA ASP A 160 10.05 17.06 -7.10
C ASP A 160 8.91 17.49 -8.04
N ALA A 161 8.75 18.81 -8.20
CA ALA A 161 7.67 19.40 -8.99
C ALA A 161 7.83 19.14 -10.50
N ASP A 162 9.05 19.11 -11.02
CA ASP A 162 9.32 18.85 -12.44
C ASP A 162 9.05 17.37 -12.77
N ILE A 163 9.39 16.44 -11.86
CA ILE A 163 9.03 15.03 -12.02
C ILE A 163 7.51 14.87 -12.15
N ARG A 164 6.75 15.50 -11.25
CA ARG A 164 5.28 15.47 -11.31
C ARG A 164 4.76 16.08 -12.60
N ARG A 165 5.33 17.21 -13.04
CA ARG A 165 4.95 17.92 -14.26
C ARG A 165 5.16 17.09 -15.52
N TYR A 166 6.33 16.46 -15.68
CA TYR A 166 6.73 15.79 -16.93
C TYR A 166 6.40 14.31 -17.01
N THR A 167 6.16 13.66 -15.88
CA THR A 167 5.89 12.20 -15.81
C THR A 167 4.53 11.86 -15.22
N GLY A 168 3.85 12.82 -14.57
CA GLY A 168 2.52 12.62 -13.98
C GLY A 168 2.52 11.77 -12.70
N ARG A 169 3.68 11.37 -12.16
CA ARG A 169 3.83 10.63 -10.90
C ARG A 169 5.12 11.05 -10.21
N TYR A 170 5.21 10.84 -8.90
CA TYR A 170 6.49 11.01 -8.20
C TYR A 170 7.36 9.78 -8.37
N VAL A 171 8.68 10.00 -8.31
CA VAL A 171 9.69 8.94 -8.21
C VAL A 171 10.36 9.10 -6.87
N ASP A 172 10.54 7.98 -6.18
CA ASP A 172 11.21 7.93 -4.90
C ASP A 172 12.65 7.43 -5.10
N PHE A 173 13.60 8.29 -4.76
CA PHE A 173 15.03 8.04 -4.82
C PHE A 173 15.62 7.61 -3.47
N HIS A 174 14.83 7.54 -2.40
CA HIS A 174 15.35 7.08 -1.13
C HIS A 174 15.87 5.64 -1.29
N PRO A 175 17.09 5.34 -0.83
CA PRO A 175 17.58 3.97 -0.77
C PRO A 175 16.62 3.13 0.07
N ARG A 176 16.28 1.95 -0.40
CA ARG A 176 15.30 1.08 0.27
C ARG A 176 15.96 -0.24 0.60
N VAL A 177 15.76 -0.67 1.84
CA VAL A 177 15.86 -2.08 2.18
C VAL A 177 14.66 -2.81 1.55
N GLY A 178 14.93 -3.94 0.93
CA GLY A 178 13.94 -4.81 0.32
C GLY A 178 12.89 -5.29 1.32
N ARG A 179 11.76 -5.77 0.79
CA ARG A 179 10.73 -6.42 1.62
C ARG A 179 11.22 -7.81 1.99
N MET A 180 11.72 -7.98 3.21
CA MET A 180 12.17 -9.27 3.70
C MET A 180 11.52 -9.65 5.03
N CYS A 181 11.27 -10.95 5.19
CA CYS A 181 10.91 -11.60 6.45
C CYS A 181 12.10 -12.47 6.87
N GLU A 182 13.25 -11.85 7.13
CA GLU A 182 14.46 -12.53 7.62
C GLU A 182 14.75 -12.10 9.05
N LEU A 183 15.18 -13.05 9.87
CA LEU A 183 15.49 -12.83 11.28
C LEU A 183 17.00 -12.90 11.55
N ASP A 184 17.79 -13.49 10.65
CA ASP A 184 19.25 -13.50 10.75
C ASP A 184 19.82 -12.10 10.46
N PRO A 185 20.41 -11.40 11.46
CA PRO A 185 20.96 -10.06 11.28
C PRO A 185 22.05 -9.99 10.23
N GLN A 186 22.82 -11.06 10.04
CA GLN A 186 23.95 -11.06 9.12
C GLN A 186 23.50 -11.24 7.68
N VAL A 187 22.49 -12.08 7.46
CA VAL A 187 21.82 -12.15 6.15
C VAL A 187 21.17 -10.81 5.79
N VAL A 188 20.56 -10.13 6.76
CA VAL A 188 20.00 -8.79 6.55
C VAL A 188 21.10 -7.77 6.22
N TYR A 189 22.21 -7.78 6.96
CA TYR A 189 23.32 -6.88 6.71
C TYR A 189 23.90 -7.07 5.31
N ASP A 190 24.30 -8.29 4.96
CA ASP A 190 24.96 -8.61 3.69
C ASP A 190 24.05 -8.34 2.48
N ARG A 191 22.73 -8.58 2.60
CA ARG A 191 21.80 -8.46 1.47
C ARG A 191 21.17 -7.09 1.33
N GLU A 192 20.85 -6.43 2.43
CA GLU A 192 20.00 -5.24 2.42
C GLU A 192 20.75 -3.97 2.84
N VAL A 193 21.76 -4.07 3.70
CA VAL A 193 22.50 -2.90 4.20
C VAL A 193 23.78 -2.68 3.40
N GLU A 194 24.56 -3.74 3.18
CA GLU A 194 25.85 -3.69 2.51
C GLU A 194 25.77 -3.03 1.11
N PRO A 195 24.76 -3.29 0.26
CA PRO A 195 24.66 -2.61 -1.03
C PRO A 195 24.38 -1.10 -0.93
N LEU A 196 23.76 -0.65 0.16
CA LEU A 196 23.37 0.74 0.34
C LEU A 196 24.55 1.63 0.76
N VAL A 197 25.48 1.07 1.54
CA VAL A 197 26.62 1.77 2.13
C VAL A 197 27.91 1.55 1.34
N ASP A 198 28.90 2.41 1.56
CA ASP A 198 30.22 2.24 0.97
C ASP A 198 30.99 1.14 1.70
N THR A 199 31.59 0.23 0.94
CA THR A 199 32.32 -0.92 1.49
C THR A 199 33.75 -1.00 1.00
N ARG A 200 34.63 -1.57 1.83
CA ARG A 200 36.02 -1.84 1.47
C ARG A 200 36.11 -3.27 0.92
N GLY A 201 36.59 -3.39 -0.32
CA GLY A 201 36.83 -4.68 -0.95
C GLY A 201 38.09 -5.39 -0.42
N PRO A 202 38.29 -6.66 -0.79
CA PRO A 202 39.47 -7.45 -0.39
C PRO A 202 40.79 -6.81 -0.79
N ASP A 203 40.81 -6.13 -1.94
CA ASP A 203 41.99 -5.46 -2.49
C ASP A 203 42.24 -4.07 -1.86
N GLY A 204 41.45 -3.69 -0.85
CA GLY A 204 41.55 -2.39 -0.17
C GLY A 204 40.78 -1.25 -0.86
N ASP A 205 40.28 -1.49 -2.08
CA ASP A 205 39.50 -0.52 -2.85
C ASP A 205 38.12 -0.25 -2.26
N ILE A 206 37.71 1.03 -2.26
CA ILE A 206 36.37 1.43 -1.81
C ILE A 206 35.36 1.25 -2.95
N ARG A 207 34.36 0.42 -2.69
CA ARG A 207 33.17 0.25 -3.52
C ARG A 207 32.09 1.17 -3.01
N LEU A 208 31.69 2.14 -3.84
CA LEU A 208 30.60 3.04 -3.48
C LEU A 208 29.27 2.30 -3.51
N GLY A 209 28.46 2.46 -2.46
CA GLY A 209 27.10 1.94 -2.34
C GLY A 209 26.06 2.80 -3.07
N GLU A 210 24.79 2.40 -2.97
CA GLU A 210 23.69 3.12 -3.62
C GLU A 210 23.54 4.57 -3.15
N ILE A 211 23.76 4.83 -1.85
CA ILE A 211 23.66 6.18 -1.27
C ILE A 211 24.69 7.11 -1.93
N SER A 212 25.94 6.69 -2.00
CA SER A 212 27.02 7.51 -2.58
C SER A 212 26.90 7.65 -4.10
N ARG A 213 26.21 6.73 -4.78
CA ARG A 213 25.89 6.82 -6.21
C ARG A 213 24.61 7.59 -6.52
N LEU A 214 23.83 7.94 -5.51
CA LEU A 214 22.55 8.63 -5.66
C LEU A 214 22.63 9.90 -6.54
N PRO A 215 23.66 10.77 -6.41
CA PRO A 215 23.78 11.94 -7.28
C PRO A 215 23.89 11.57 -8.76
N ARG A 216 24.59 10.47 -9.10
CA ARG A 216 24.67 9.98 -10.48
C ARG A 216 23.32 9.48 -10.97
N THR A 217 22.66 8.64 -10.17
CA THR A 217 21.34 8.08 -10.50
C THR A 217 20.33 9.19 -10.78
N MET A 218 20.24 10.18 -9.87
CA MET A 218 19.36 11.32 -10.03
C MET A 218 19.71 12.17 -11.26
N THR A 219 20.98 12.51 -11.44
CA THR A 219 21.43 13.32 -12.59
C THR A 219 21.04 12.67 -13.91
N ASN A 220 21.30 11.37 -14.05
CA ASN A 220 20.95 10.61 -15.23
C ASN A 220 19.43 10.57 -15.44
N TYR A 221 18.66 10.40 -14.37
CA TYR A 221 17.20 10.41 -14.43
C TYR A 221 16.67 11.76 -14.93
N PHE A 222 17.07 12.86 -14.29
CA PHE A 222 16.59 14.20 -14.66
C PHE A 222 17.04 14.59 -16.08
N LEU A 223 18.26 14.25 -16.49
CA LEU A 223 18.71 14.45 -17.87
C LEU A 223 17.83 13.69 -18.87
N GLY A 224 17.55 12.41 -18.60
CA GLY A 224 16.67 11.60 -19.44
C GLY A 224 15.27 12.20 -19.52
N MET A 225 14.71 12.60 -18.38
CA MET A 225 13.38 13.21 -18.29
C MET A 225 13.29 14.52 -19.08
N TYR A 226 14.22 15.45 -18.88
CA TYR A 226 14.20 16.74 -19.58
C TYR A 226 14.44 16.59 -21.08
N ARG A 227 15.40 15.75 -21.50
CA ARG A 227 15.62 15.48 -22.93
C ARG A 227 14.38 14.88 -23.59
N ALA A 228 13.72 13.92 -22.93
CA ALA A 228 12.48 13.35 -23.42
C ALA A 228 11.34 14.39 -23.49
N ALA A 229 11.22 15.27 -22.50
CA ALA A 229 10.24 16.35 -22.50
C ALA A 229 10.46 17.33 -23.67
N VAL A 230 11.71 17.78 -23.87
CA VAL A 230 12.09 18.65 -25.00
C VAL A 230 11.78 17.98 -26.33
N GLN A 231 12.11 16.69 -26.49
CA GLN A 231 11.83 15.99 -27.73
C GLN A 231 10.33 15.92 -28.03
N ARG A 232 9.50 15.55 -27.04
CA ARG A 232 8.03 15.53 -27.22
C ARG A 232 7.47 16.89 -27.62
N MET A 233 7.98 17.97 -27.04
CA MET A 233 7.54 19.33 -27.39
C MET A 233 7.97 19.71 -28.81
N ARG A 234 9.19 19.36 -29.23
CA ARG A 234 9.65 19.56 -30.61
C ARG A 234 8.84 18.79 -31.63
N ASP A 235 8.54 17.51 -31.34
CA ASP A 235 7.70 16.68 -32.22
C ASP A 235 6.28 17.26 -32.33
N ARG A 236 5.74 17.82 -31.24
CA ARG A 236 4.46 18.51 -31.25
C ARG A 236 4.49 19.80 -32.07
N ILE A 237 5.53 20.62 -31.92
CA ILE A 237 5.74 21.82 -32.75
C ILE A 237 5.77 21.44 -34.23
N GLN A 238 6.51 20.39 -34.60
CA GLN A 238 6.56 19.93 -35.99
C GLN A 238 5.17 19.53 -36.49
N THR A 239 4.42 18.76 -35.72
CA THR A 239 3.04 18.35 -36.07
C THR A 239 2.12 19.57 -36.29
N LEU A 240 2.27 20.60 -35.46
CA LEU A 240 1.51 21.85 -35.57
C LEU A 240 1.92 22.68 -36.80
N GLN A 241 3.20 22.70 -37.14
CA GLN A 241 3.72 23.33 -38.35
C GLN A 241 3.21 22.60 -39.61
N ASP A 242 3.16 21.27 -39.58
CA ASP A 242 2.60 20.48 -40.68
C ASP A 242 1.10 20.77 -40.87
N GLU A 243 0.34 20.96 -39.78
CA GLU A 243 -1.07 21.36 -39.83
C GLU A 243 -1.26 22.75 -40.46
N LEU A 244 -0.38 23.72 -40.14
CA LEU A 244 -0.40 25.06 -40.73
C LEU A 244 -0.17 25.03 -42.25
N ASN A 245 0.71 24.14 -42.70
CA ASN A 245 1.10 24.01 -44.10
C ASN A 245 0.19 23.04 -44.89
N GLY A 246 -0.75 22.38 -44.22
CA GLY A 246 -1.65 21.38 -44.82
C GLY A 246 -2.70 21.97 -45.76
N ALA A 247 -3.20 21.13 -46.67
CA ALA A 247 -4.31 21.45 -47.57
C ALA A 247 -5.55 20.62 -47.21
N PRO A 248 -6.74 21.24 -47.03
CA PRO A 248 -7.01 22.68 -47.08
C PRO A 248 -6.41 23.43 -45.87
N PRO A 249 -6.06 24.72 -46.03
CA PRO A 249 -5.43 25.49 -44.96
C PRO A 249 -6.39 25.65 -43.77
N PRO A 250 -5.87 25.62 -42.53
CA PRO A 250 -6.69 25.79 -41.34
C PRO A 250 -7.37 27.18 -41.32
N SER A 251 -8.50 27.26 -40.61
CA SER A 251 -9.22 28.52 -40.40
C SER A 251 -8.33 29.56 -39.71
N ALA A 252 -8.64 30.85 -39.88
CA ALA A 252 -7.86 31.92 -39.23
C ALA A 252 -7.82 31.77 -37.70
N GLN A 253 -8.94 31.35 -37.09
CA GLN A 253 -9.02 31.05 -35.66
C GLN A 253 -8.09 29.89 -35.27
N ARG A 254 -8.08 28.80 -36.04
CA ARG A 254 -7.22 27.64 -35.77
C ARG A 254 -5.75 28.00 -35.92
N ARG A 255 -5.39 28.80 -36.93
CA ARG A 255 -4.01 29.32 -37.09
C ARG A 255 -3.56 30.13 -35.88
N GLY A 256 -4.42 31.01 -35.36
CA GLY A 256 -4.14 31.76 -34.13
C GLY A 256 -3.89 30.85 -32.93
N GLN A 257 -4.68 29.79 -32.77
CA GLN A 257 -4.49 28.79 -31.71
C GLN A 257 -3.18 28.01 -31.87
N ILE A 258 -2.87 27.55 -33.08
CA ILE A 258 -1.63 26.81 -33.36
C ILE A 258 -0.41 27.68 -33.03
N ASN A 259 -0.38 28.93 -33.50
CA ASN A 259 0.73 29.83 -33.23
C ASN A 259 0.91 30.10 -31.72
N ALA A 260 -0.18 30.21 -30.97
CA ALA A 260 -0.12 30.35 -29.51
C ALA A 260 0.40 29.07 -28.83
N GLU A 261 0.01 27.88 -29.31
CA GLU A 261 0.50 26.60 -28.79
C GLU A 261 2.00 26.42 -29.06
N ILE A 262 2.47 26.74 -30.28
CA ILE A 262 3.90 26.73 -30.63
C ILE A 262 4.70 27.66 -29.72
N ALA A 263 4.26 28.92 -29.56
CA ALA A 263 4.95 29.89 -28.70
C ALA A 263 5.04 29.43 -27.24
N ALA A 264 3.99 28.79 -26.72
CA ALA A 264 3.99 28.23 -25.36
C ALA A 264 4.99 27.06 -25.22
N LEU A 265 5.04 26.16 -26.20
CA LEU A 265 5.99 25.04 -26.22
C LEU A 265 7.44 25.53 -26.34
N GLU A 266 7.71 26.52 -27.18
CA GLU A 266 9.03 27.14 -27.32
C GLU A 266 9.49 27.82 -26.02
N ALA A 267 8.59 28.54 -25.35
CA ALA A 267 8.87 29.15 -24.05
C ALA A 267 9.21 28.10 -22.99
N GLU A 268 8.50 26.95 -22.97
CA GLU A 268 8.81 25.87 -22.04
C GLU A 268 10.15 25.19 -22.36
N ILE A 269 10.47 24.97 -23.64
CA ILE A 269 11.80 24.47 -24.06
C ILE A 269 12.91 25.42 -23.57
N ALA A 270 12.72 26.74 -23.70
CA ALA A 270 13.70 27.73 -23.25
C ALA A 270 13.96 27.68 -21.73
N ILE A 271 12.99 27.26 -20.92
CA ILE A 271 13.15 27.06 -19.47
C ILE A 271 13.92 25.76 -19.16
N ILE A 272 13.71 24.70 -19.94
CA ILE A 272 14.31 23.39 -19.69
C ILE A 272 15.78 23.32 -20.14
N LEU A 273 16.13 23.96 -21.26
CA LEU A 273 17.48 23.87 -21.83
C LEU A 273 18.61 24.27 -20.85
N PRO A 274 18.50 25.38 -20.07
CA PRO A 274 19.51 25.71 -19.06
C PRO A 274 19.65 24.64 -17.96
N LYS A 275 18.55 23.97 -17.58
CA LYS A 275 18.58 22.88 -16.59
C LYS A 275 19.36 21.67 -17.13
N ILE A 276 19.18 21.34 -18.42
CA ILE A 276 19.94 20.28 -19.08
C ILE A 276 21.44 20.62 -19.05
N ASP A 277 21.82 21.82 -19.48
CA ASP A 277 23.22 22.26 -19.49
C ASP A 277 23.85 22.22 -18.08
N GLN A 278 23.13 22.66 -17.05
CA GLN A 278 23.58 22.55 -15.67
C GLN A 278 23.82 21.08 -15.24
N LEU A 279 22.88 20.19 -15.58
CA LEU A 279 23.01 18.77 -15.26
C LEU A 279 24.10 18.06 -16.06
N GLU A 280 24.35 18.45 -17.31
CA GLU A 280 25.46 17.92 -18.12
C GLU A 280 26.82 18.33 -17.54
N ARG A 281 26.96 19.59 -17.10
CA ARG A 281 28.16 20.03 -16.38
C ARG A 281 28.35 19.28 -15.07
N TYR A 282 27.27 19.03 -14.34
CA TYR A 282 27.34 18.23 -13.12
C TYR A 282 27.70 16.77 -13.42
N GLN A 283 27.10 16.17 -14.44
CA GLN A 283 27.38 14.81 -14.90
C GLN A 283 28.86 14.64 -15.27
N ALA A 284 29.46 15.63 -15.94
CA ALA A 284 30.88 15.62 -16.28
C ALA A 284 31.80 15.64 -15.04
N ARG A 285 31.34 16.21 -13.91
CA ARG A 285 32.08 16.26 -12.65
C ARG A 285 31.89 15.03 -11.76
N LEU A 286 30.86 14.21 -12.01
CA LEU A 286 30.55 13.04 -11.18
C LEU A 286 31.73 12.07 -11.00
N PRO A 287 32.53 11.71 -12.03
CA PRO A 287 33.68 10.82 -11.84
C PRO A 287 34.66 11.36 -10.78
N GLN A 288 34.98 12.66 -10.85
CA GLN A 288 35.87 13.31 -9.90
C GLN A 288 35.28 13.34 -8.48
N ILE A 289 33.96 13.57 -8.36
CA ILE A 289 33.27 13.54 -7.06
C ILE A 289 33.33 12.14 -6.46
N GLU A 290 33.05 11.11 -7.26
CA GLU A 290 33.11 9.71 -6.81
C GLU A 290 34.53 9.30 -6.41
N ASP A 291 35.55 9.74 -7.14
CA ASP A 291 36.95 9.50 -6.78
C ASP A 291 37.33 10.21 -5.47
N ASN A 292 36.83 11.42 -5.26
CA ASN A 292 37.01 12.13 -3.98
C ASN A 292 36.34 11.38 -2.82
N LEU A 293 35.13 10.84 -3.03
CA LEU A 293 34.43 10.04 -2.03
C LEU A 293 35.20 8.75 -1.71
N ARG A 294 35.69 8.03 -2.73
CA ARG A 294 36.53 6.84 -2.53
C ARG A 294 37.78 7.15 -1.70
N ARG A 295 38.46 8.26 -2.00
CA ARG A 295 39.62 8.72 -1.23
C ARG A 295 39.25 9.05 0.21
N ALA A 296 38.19 9.83 0.42
CA ALA A 296 37.75 10.24 1.76
C ALA A 296 37.33 9.04 2.63
N ALA A 297 36.56 8.11 2.05
CA ALA A 297 36.17 6.87 2.72
C ALA A 297 37.39 5.98 3.06
N GLY A 298 38.42 5.97 2.20
CA GLY A 298 39.69 5.30 2.48
C GLY A 298 40.41 5.78 3.73
N PHE A 299 40.23 7.05 4.12
CA PHE A 299 40.81 7.64 5.34
C PHE A 299 39.93 7.47 6.59
N ALA A 300 38.62 7.24 6.44
CA ALA A 300 37.66 7.16 7.54
C ALA A 300 37.50 5.75 8.13
N ILE A 301 37.97 4.70 7.44
CA ILE A 301 37.90 3.29 7.87
C ILE A 301 39.26 2.84 8.45
N LEU A 302 39.78 3.59 9.42
CA LEU A 302 40.94 3.21 10.27
C LEU A 302 40.49 3.12 11.73
#